data_AF-A0A1B3ZEF5-F1
#
_entry.id   AF-A0A1B3ZEF5-F1
#
_cell.length_a   1.000
_cell.length_b   1.000
_cell.length_c   1.000
_cell.angle_alpha   90.00
_cell.angle_beta   90.00
_cell.angle_gamma   90.00
#
_symmetry.space_group_name_H-M   'P 1'
#
loop_
_entity.id
_entity.type
_entity.pdbx_description
1 polymer ?
#
loop_
_entity_poly.entity_id
_entity_poly.type
_entity_poly.pdbx_seq_one_letter_code
_entity_poly.pdbx_strand_id
1 'polypeptide(L)'
;MGRARRSFKLRLSPAGLDVLIDSHCHLIRVTRSLIAWGTTLHVGIEHLSTLPTSEIIEQLKVHEPECLGGAEEHHVGASIRLWDIATSITERVQETWPGGRQPNLGNIYLLALIQIPKAGRSDLMSAFDRALQSGARTPAAGEVNDFAG
;
A
#
# COMPACT_ATOMS: atom_id res chain seq x y z
N MET A 1 -16.52 -22.96 -2.13
CA MET A 1 -15.35 -22.86 -1.23
C MET A 1 -15.13 -21.40 -0.86
N GLY A 2 -15.57 -21.00 0.33
CA GLY A 2 -15.40 -19.62 0.80
C GLY A 2 -13.92 -19.33 1.05
N ARG A 3 -13.31 -18.55 0.16
CA ARG A 3 -11.93 -18.08 0.34
C ARG A 3 -11.93 -17.25 1.62
N ALA A 4 -11.32 -17.77 2.69
CA ALA A 4 -11.11 -17.03 3.92
C ALA A 4 -10.27 -15.79 3.60
N ARG A 5 -10.95 -14.68 3.26
CA ARG A 5 -10.34 -13.37 3.10
C ARG A 5 -9.88 -12.95 4.48
N ARG A 6 -8.64 -13.27 4.84
CA ARG A 6 -8.02 -12.73 6.05
C ARG A 6 -8.07 -11.22 5.92
N SER A 7 -8.89 -10.57 6.74
CA SER A 7 -8.99 -9.12 6.74
C SER A 7 -7.67 -8.57 7.26
N PHE A 8 -6.93 -7.89 6.40
CA PHE A 8 -5.69 -7.24 6.80
C PHE A 8 -6.02 -6.04 7.69
N LYS A 9 -5.37 -5.96 8.85
CA LYS A 9 -5.59 -4.92 9.86
C LYS A 9 -4.45 -3.91 9.80
N LEU A 10 -4.79 -2.64 9.61
CA LEU A 10 -3.88 -1.51 9.80
C LEU A 10 -4.21 -0.83 11.12
N ARG A 11 -3.17 -0.45 11.87
CA ARG A 11 -3.30 0.28 13.12
C ARG A 11 -2.88 1.72 12.88
N LEU A 12 -3.84 2.65 12.88
CA LEU A 12 -3.61 4.04 12.46
C LEU A 12 -3.97 5.01 13.58
N SER A 13 -3.25 6.13 13.64
CA SER A 13 -3.69 7.33 14.32
C SER A 13 -4.64 8.11 13.41
N PRO A 14 -5.35 9.16 13.89
CA PRO A 14 -6.15 10.02 13.02
C PRO A 14 -5.35 10.59 11.84
N ALA A 15 -4.10 11.01 12.07
CA ALA A 15 -3.22 11.47 11.00
C ALA A 15 -2.84 10.35 10.02
N GLY A 16 -2.64 9.12 10.50
CA GLY A 16 -2.41 7.96 9.63
C GLY A 16 -3.64 7.61 8.78
N LEU A 17 -4.85 7.81 9.31
CA LEU A 17 -6.09 7.63 8.56
C LEU A 17 -6.24 8.68 7.45
N ASP A 18 -5.90 9.94 7.71
CA ASP A 18 -5.90 11.00 6.69
C ASP A 18 -4.94 10.66 5.54
N VAL A 19 -3.73 10.17 5.84
CA VAL A 19 -2.78 9.68 4.83
C VAL A 19 -3.37 8.55 4.00
N LEU A 20 -4.07 7.59 4.63
CA LEU A 20 -4.74 6.52 3.90
C LEU A 20 -5.83 7.05 2.97
N ILE A 21 -6.66 8.00 3.44
CA ILE A 21 -7.74 8.63 2.66
C ILE A 21 -7.17 9.39 1.46
N ASP A 22 -6.15 10.21 1.67
CA ASP A 22 -5.51 11.00 0.62
C ASP A 22 -4.88 10.10 -0.44
N SER A 23 -4.15 9.08 -0.01
CA SER A 23 -3.55 8.07 -0.89
C SER A 23 -4.61 7.34 -1.72
N HIS A 24 -5.73 6.97 -1.09
CA HIS A 24 -6.84 6.30 -1.74
C HIS A 24 -7.49 7.19 -2.80
N CYS A 25 -7.79 8.44 -2.45
CA CYS A 25 -8.37 9.43 -3.36
C CYS A 25 -7.43 9.71 -4.54
N HIS A 26 -6.13 9.82 -4.27
CA HIS A 26 -5.11 10.01 -5.30
C HIS A 26 -5.10 8.85 -6.30
N LEU A 27 -5.09 7.60 -5.83
CA LEU A 27 -5.13 6.44 -6.72
C LEU A 27 -6.42 6.34 -7.54
N ILE A 28 -7.58 6.64 -6.96
CA ILE A 28 -8.84 6.69 -7.73
C ILE A 28 -8.74 7.73 -8.86
N ARG A 29 -8.15 8.91 -8.61
CA ARG A 29 -7.95 9.94 -9.63
C ARG A 29 -6.99 9.50 -10.73
N VAL A 30 -5.91 8.81 -10.37
CA VAL A 30 -4.89 8.32 -11.31
C VAL A 30 -5.41 7.18 -12.18
N THR A 31 -6.03 6.18 -11.56
CA THR A 31 -6.52 4.95 -12.20
C THR A 31 -7.91 5.09 -12.81
N ARG A 32 -8.62 6.18 -12.47
CA ARG A 32 -10.04 6.41 -12.85
C ARG A 32 -10.96 5.24 -12.49
N SER A 33 -10.63 4.54 -11.40
CA SER A 33 -11.32 3.32 -10.98
C SER A 33 -11.64 3.36 -9.49
N LEU A 34 -12.83 2.91 -9.11
CA LEU A 34 -13.18 2.71 -7.70
C LEU A 34 -12.49 1.44 -7.21
N ILE A 35 -11.50 1.61 -6.33
CA ILE A 35 -10.68 0.53 -5.78
C ILE A 35 -11.04 0.26 -4.33
N ALA A 36 -10.74 -0.95 -3.84
CA ALA A 36 -10.87 -1.25 -2.42
C ALA A 36 -9.68 -0.70 -1.61
N TRP A 37 -9.88 -0.37 -0.34
CA TRP A 37 -8.81 0.10 0.57
C TRP A 37 -7.58 -0.83 0.59
N GLY A 38 -7.79 -2.15 0.65
CA GLY A 38 -6.68 -3.11 0.60
C GLY A 38 -5.95 -3.15 -0.74
N THR A 39 -6.60 -2.71 -1.82
CA THR A 39 -5.95 -2.54 -3.13
C THR A 39 -5.04 -1.32 -3.08
N THR A 40 -5.48 -0.19 -2.51
CA THR A 40 -4.63 0.99 -2.28
C THR A 40 -3.34 0.63 -1.55
N LEU A 41 -3.44 -0.11 -0.45
CA LEU A 41 -2.25 -0.55 0.27
C LEU A 41 -1.35 -1.46 -0.58
N HIS A 42 -1.94 -2.38 -1.36
CA HIS A 42 -1.19 -3.27 -2.24
C HIS A 42 -0.41 -2.50 -3.30
N VAL A 43 -1.03 -1.50 -3.93
CA VAL A 43 -0.37 -0.62 -4.89
C VAL A 43 0.77 0.15 -4.23
N GLY A 44 0.56 0.70 -3.04
CA GLY A 44 1.61 1.39 -2.29
C GLY A 44 2.80 0.48 -2.04
N ILE A 45 2.58 -0.77 -1.64
CA ILE A 45 3.64 -1.74 -1.38
C ILE A 45 4.35 -2.17 -2.67
N GLU A 46 3.62 -2.40 -3.76
CA GLU A 46 4.16 -2.68 -5.09
C GLU A 46 4.93 -1.51 -5.70
N HIS A 47 4.61 -0.28 -5.30
CA HIS A 47 5.39 0.90 -5.67
C HIS A 47 6.65 0.99 -4.80
N LEU A 48 6.50 0.89 -3.48
CA LEU A 48 7.62 0.93 -2.53
C LEU A 48 8.67 -0.15 -2.81
N SER A 49 8.25 -1.35 -3.25
CA SER A 49 9.15 -2.45 -3.59
C SER A 49 10.11 -2.10 -4.74
N THR A 50 9.72 -1.17 -5.62
CA THR A 50 10.55 -0.72 -6.75
C THR A 50 11.56 0.37 -6.39
N LEU A 51 11.42 0.98 -5.21
CA LEU A 51 12.37 2.02 -4.77
C LEU A 51 13.71 1.41 -4.33
N PRO A 52 14.84 2.11 -4.58
CA PRO A 52 16.13 1.74 -4.04
C PRO A 52 16.09 1.60 -2.51
N THR A 53 16.79 0.59 -1.96
CA THR A 53 16.76 0.34 -0.51
C THR A 53 17.25 1.55 0.28
N SER A 54 18.24 2.28 -0.26
CA SER A 54 18.78 3.50 0.35
C SER A 54 17.71 4.58 0.51
N GLU A 55 16.83 4.74 -0.49
CA GLU A 55 15.74 5.71 -0.45
C GLU A 55 14.70 5.32 0.60
N ILE A 56 14.33 4.02 0.66
CA ILE A 56 13.41 3.51 1.70
C ILE A 56 13.98 3.76 3.10
N ILE A 57 15.28 3.50 3.30
CA ILE A 57 15.96 3.76 4.58
C ILE A 57 15.96 5.25 4.93
N GLU A 58 16.27 6.12 3.97
CA GLU A 58 16.26 7.57 4.17
C GLU A 58 14.85 8.03 4.59
N GLN A 59 13.83 7.56 3.90
CA GLN A 59 12.46 7.92 4.23
C GLN A 59 11.98 7.35 5.57
N LEU A 60 12.43 6.15 5.97
CA LEU A 60 12.19 5.61 7.32
C LEU A 60 12.83 6.45 8.43
N LYS A 61 13.93 7.17 8.13
CA LYS A 61 14.57 8.10 9.06
C LYS A 61 13.87 9.44 9.10
N VAL A 62 13.41 9.94 7.95
CA VAL A 62 12.77 11.26 7.80
C VAL A 62 11.33 11.25 8.30
N HIS A 63 10.58 10.22 7.96
CA HIS A 63 9.21 10.04 8.41
C HIS A 63 9.24 9.17 9.64
N GLU A 64 8.97 9.71 10.84
CA GLU A 64 8.67 8.91 12.02
C GLU A 64 7.32 8.23 11.82
N PRO A 65 7.25 6.99 11.30
CA PRO A 65 5.97 6.36 10.95
C PRO A 65 5.16 6.08 12.23
N GLU A 66 5.83 6.12 13.37
CA GLU A 66 5.28 5.92 14.70
C GLU A 66 4.18 6.92 15.05
N CYS A 67 4.24 8.15 14.53
CA CYS A 67 3.19 9.15 14.77
C CYS A 67 1.91 8.88 13.95
N LEU A 68 2.03 8.10 12.87
CA LEU A 68 0.93 7.68 12.02
C LEU A 68 0.34 6.33 12.45
N GLY A 69 1.09 5.55 13.23
CA GLY A 69 0.58 4.38 13.94
C GLY A 69 -0.31 4.79 15.12
N GLY A 70 -1.38 4.03 15.37
CA GLY A 70 -2.30 4.34 16.47
C GLY A 70 -3.03 3.12 17.01
N ALA A 71 -3.95 3.36 17.95
CA ALA A 71 -4.66 2.29 18.62
C ALA A 71 -5.81 1.69 17.79
N GLU A 72 -6.34 2.43 16.82
CA GLU A 72 -7.52 2.05 16.05
C GLU A 72 -7.20 1.06 14.94
N GLU A 73 -7.91 -0.06 14.92
CA GLU A 73 -7.75 -1.12 13.91
C GLU A 73 -8.70 -0.89 12.72
N HIS A 74 -8.14 -0.74 11.53
CA HIS A 74 -8.87 -0.61 10.27
C HIS A 74 -8.68 -1.87 9.42
N HIS A 75 -9.80 -2.50 9.05
CA HIS A 75 -9.79 -3.68 8.19
C HIS A 75 -9.83 -3.28 6.72
N VAL A 76 -8.70 -3.41 6.02
CA VAL A 76 -8.59 -2.99 4.61
C VAL A 76 -8.79 -4.13 3.61
N GLY A 77 -8.66 -5.39 4.03
CA GLY A 77 -8.90 -6.56 3.18
C GLY A 77 -7.88 -6.67 2.03
N ALA A 78 -6.65 -7.09 2.34
CA ALA A 78 -5.56 -7.25 1.38
C ALA A 78 -5.33 -8.72 0.97
N SER A 79 -4.59 -8.91 -0.14
CA SER A 79 -4.12 -10.23 -0.58
C SER A 79 -3.03 -10.78 0.35
N ILE A 80 -2.89 -12.10 0.44
CA ILE A 80 -1.79 -12.73 1.19
C ILE A 80 -0.42 -12.33 0.61
N ARG A 81 -0.34 -12.13 -0.71
CA ARG A 81 0.90 -11.72 -1.39
C ARG A 81 1.41 -10.34 -1.00
N LEU A 82 0.53 -9.47 -0.49
CA LEU A 82 0.93 -8.16 0.05
C LEU A 82 1.90 -8.34 1.22
N TRP A 83 1.66 -9.34 2.06
CA TRP A 83 2.50 -9.63 3.22
C TRP A 83 3.88 -10.14 2.80
N ASP A 84 3.94 -10.99 1.77
CA ASP A 84 5.20 -11.52 1.24
C ASP A 84 6.09 -10.38 0.70
N ILE A 85 5.51 -9.45 -0.08
CA ILE A 85 6.24 -8.30 -0.63
C ILE A 85 6.73 -7.38 0.50
N ALA A 86 5.87 -7.07 1.46
CA ALA A 86 6.24 -6.21 2.60
C ALA A 86 7.35 -6.84 3.47
N THR A 87 7.31 -8.17 3.63
CA THR A 87 8.34 -8.92 4.37
C THR A 87 9.67 -8.85 3.63
N SER A 88 9.68 -9.08 2.31
CA SER A 88 10.88 -8.95 1.49
C SER A 88 11.49 -7.55 1.53
N ILE A 89 10.68 -6.48 1.57
CA ILE A 89 11.17 -5.10 1.76
C ILE A 89 11.84 -4.96 3.14
N THR A 90 11.22 -5.50 4.19
CA THR A 90 11.74 -5.43 5.56
C THR A 90 13.09 -6.14 5.67
N GLU A 91 13.23 -7.33 5.08
CA GLU A 91 14.46 -8.11 5.05
C GLU A 91 15.58 -7.36 4.31
N ARG A 92 15.28 -6.85 3.10
CA ARG A 92 16.24 -6.08 2.30
C ARG A 92 16.74 -4.83 3.03
N VAL A 93 15.85 -4.13 3.74
CA VAL A 93 16.21 -2.96 4.56
C VAL A 93 17.11 -3.38 5.73
N GLN A 94 16.80 -4.48 6.41
CA GLN A 94 17.59 -4.98 7.54
C GLN A 94 19.00 -5.38 7.12
N GLU A 95 19.15 -6.04 5.97
CA GLU A 95 20.45 -6.42 5.40
C GLU A 95 21.32 -5.19 5.07
N THR A 96 20.70 -4.13 4.55
CA THR A 96 21.40 -2.92 4.12
C THR A 96 21.64 -1.93 5.27
N TRP A 97 20.89 -2.04 6.37
CA TRP A 97 20.98 -1.17 7.54
C TRP A 97 21.06 -1.96 8.86
N PRO A 98 22.12 -2.76 9.07
CA PRO A 98 22.22 -3.69 10.19
C PRO A 98 22.31 -3.04 11.58
N GLY A 99 22.68 -1.76 11.66
CA GLY A 99 22.68 -0.97 12.90
C GLY A 99 21.48 -0.03 13.07
N GLY A 100 20.52 -0.10 12.14
CA GLY A 100 19.30 0.70 12.18
C GLY A 100 18.24 0.12 13.10
N ARG A 101 17.21 0.93 13.39
CA ARG A 101 15.99 0.40 13.99
C ARG A 101 15.29 -0.46 12.94
N GLN A 102 15.12 -1.75 13.21
CA GLN A 102 14.40 -2.66 12.33
C GLN A 102 12.98 -2.13 12.09
N PRO A 103 12.58 -1.85 10.82
CA PRO A 103 11.22 -1.44 10.55
C PRO A 103 10.29 -2.62 10.81
N ASN A 104 9.21 -2.38 11.54
CA ASN A 104 8.12 -3.34 11.61
C ASN A 104 7.26 -3.23 10.34
N LEU A 105 6.44 -4.25 10.06
CA LEU A 105 5.55 -4.25 8.90
C LEU A 105 4.60 -3.04 8.87
N GLY A 106 4.13 -2.58 10.04
CA GLY A 106 3.31 -1.36 10.18
C GLY A 106 4.00 -0.12 9.59
N ASN A 107 5.28 0.06 9.89
CA ASN A 107 6.08 1.15 9.36
C ASN A 107 6.21 1.06 7.84
N ILE A 108 6.39 -0.14 7.29
CA ILE A 108 6.45 -0.36 5.84
C ILE A 108 5.12 -0.03 5.16
N TYR A 109 3.99 -0.40 5.76
CA TYR A 109 2.66 -0.05 5.24
C TYR A 109 2.40 1.45 5.25
N LEU A 110 2.73 2.11 6.36
CA LEU A 110 2.57 3.56 6.48
C LEU A 110 3.47 4.30 5.48
N LEU A 111 4.72 3.86 5.35
CA LEU A 111 5.64 4.43 4.38
C LEU A 111 5.13 4.24 2.94
N ALA A 112 4.61 3.05 2.61
CA ALA A 112 4.00 2.78 1.31
C ALA A 112 2.84 3.73 0.99
N LEU A 113 2.00 4.06 1.98
CA LEU A 113 0.92 5.04 1.79
C LEU A 113 1.48 6.44 1.54
N ILE A 114 2.47 6.89 2.32
CA ILE A 114 3.11 8.21 2.15
C ILE A 114 3.72 8.38 0.75
N GLN A 115 4.17 7.30 0.11
CA GLN A 115 4.76 7.37 -1.23
C GLN A 115 3.75 7.52 -2.35
N ILE A 116 2.52 7.04 -2.18
CA ILE A 116 1.48 7.11 -3.22
C ILE A 116 1.30 8.52 -3.78
N PRO A 117 1.05 9.57 -2.98
CA PRO A 117 0.84 10.92 -3.52
C PRO A 117 2.11 11.57 -4.09
N LYS A 118 3.30 11.03 -3.79
CA LYS A 118 4.60 11.54 -4.29
C LYS A 118 5.01 10.90 -5.61
N ALA A 119 4.48 9.72 -5.91
CA ALA A 119 4.84 8.93 -7.07
C ALA A 119 4.32 9.53 -8.38
N GLY A 120 5.07 9.34 -9.46
CA GLY A 120 4.63 9.70 -10.80
C GLY A 120 3.43 8.86 -11.24
N ARG A 121 2.56 9.44 -12.09
CA ARG A 121 1.38 8.73 -12.62
C ARG A 121 1.75 7.40 -13.28
N SER A 122 2.83 7.35 -14.06
CA SER A 122 3.29 6.14 -14.75
C SER A 122 3.70 5.03 -13.77
N ASP A 123 4.38 5.39 -12.70
CA ASP A 123 4.86 4.45 -11.68
C ASP A 123 3.69 3.87 -10.90
N LEU A 124 2.69 4.70 -10.58
CA LEU A 124 1.46 4.28 -9.92
C LEU A 124 0.61 3.36 -10.80
N MET A 125 0.49 3.65 -12.10
CA MET A 125 -0.22 2.75 -13.02
C MET A 125 0.50 1.40 -13.14
N SER A 126 1.83 1.42 -13.23
CA SER A 126 2.63 0.19 -13.28
C SER A 126 2.52 -0.62 -11.98
N ALA A 127 2.55 0.04 -10.82
CA ALA A 127 2.33 -0.58 -9.52
C ALA A 127 0.90 -1.12 -9.37
N PHE A 128 -0.09 -0.43 -9.97
CA PHE A 128 -1.48 -0.88 -10.00
C PHE A 128 -1.64 -2.16 -10.80
N ASP A 129 -1.06 -2.24 -12.00
CA ASP A 129 -1.08 -3.45 -12.82
C ASP A 129 -0.40 -4.63 -12.11
N ARG A 130 0.77 -4.40 -11.48
CA ARG A 130 1.43 -5.42 -10.65
C ARG A 130 0.57 -5.86 -9.49
N ALA A 131 -0.05 -4.93 -8.77
CA ALA A 131 -0.92 -5.27 -7.64
C ALA A 131 -2.09 -6.16 -8.08
N LEU A 132 -2.71 -5.87 -9.24
CA LEU A 132 -3.77 -6.71 -9.80
C LEU A 132 -3.27 -8.12 -10.17
N GLN A 133 -2.10 -8.22 -10.81
CA GLN A 133 -1.44 -9.50 -11.13
C GLN A 133 -1.05 -10.29 -9.85
N SER A 134 -0.67 -9.59 -8.79
CA SER A 134 -0.36 -10.12 -7.45
C SER A 134 -1.63 -10.43 -6.63
N GLY A 135 -2.82 -10.34 -7.22
CA GLY A 135 -4.07 -10.76 -6.61
C GLY A 135 -4.72 -9.70 -5.72
N ALA A 136 -4.41 -8.42 -5.92
CA ALA A 136 -5.26 -7.34 -5.41
C ALA A 136 -6.69 -7.48 -5.95
N ARG A 137 -7.63 -6.85 -5.25
CA ARG A 137 -9.02 -6.88 -5.68
C ARG A 137 -9.17 -6.01 -6.93
N THR A 138 -9.59 -6.63 -8.02
CA THR A 138 -9.94 -5.90 -9.25
C THR A 138 -11.06 -4.88 -8.93
N PRO A 139 -10.96 -3.64 -9.46
CA PRO A 139 -12.07 -2.72 -9.46
C PRO A 139 -13.34 -3.41 -9.97
N ALA A 140 -14.51 -2.96 -9.52
CA ALA A 140 -15.73 -3.30 -10.24
C ALA A 140 -15.57 -2.76 -11.66
N ALA A 141 -15.55 -3.65 -12.66
CA ALA A 141 -15.60 -3.23 -14.04
C ALA A 141 -16.91 -2.46 -14.21
N GLY A 142 -16.82 -1.19 -14.61
CA GLY A 142 -17.99 -0.54 -15.19
C GLY A 142 -18.30 -1.34 -16.46
N GLU A 143 -19.40 -2.09 -16.47
CA GLU A 143 -19.90 -2.68 -17.69
C GLU A 143 -20.15 -1.54 -18.67
N VAL A 144 -19.33 -1.45 -19.72
CA VAL A 144 -19.47 -0.46 -20.81
C VAL A 144 -20.68 -0.83 -21.70
N ASN A 145 -21.57 -1.72 -21.27
CA ASN A 145 -22.66 -2.27 -22.08
C ASN A 145 -24.09 -1.89 -21.63
N ASP A 146 -24.29 -1.04 -20.62
CA ASP A 146 -25.63 -0.69 -20.13
C ASP A 146 -26.30 0.53 -20.81
N PHE A 147 -25.91 0.88 -22.05
CA PHE A 147 -26.63 1.88 -22.87
C PHE A 147 -27.04 1.37 -24.26
N ALA A 148 -27.40 0.10 -24.36
CA ALA A 148 -28.15 -0.43 -25.49
C ALA A 148 -29.38 -1.20 -24.96
N GLY A 149 -30.45 -0.46 -24.70
CA GLY A 149 -31.76 -1.00 -24.29
C GLY A 149 -32.78 0.10 -24.11
#